data_AF-A0A8X6Y2J9-F1
#
_entry.id   AF-A0A8X6Y2J9-F1
#
_cell.length_a   1.000
_cell.length_b   1.000
_cell.length_c   1.000
_cell.angle_alpha   90.00
_cell.angle_beta   90.00
_cell.angle_gamma   90.00
#
_symmetry.space_group_name_H-M   'P 1'
#
loop_
_entity.id
_entity.type
_entity.pdbx_description
1 polymer ?
#
loop_
_entity_poly.entity_id
_entity_poly.type
_entity_poly.pdbx_seq_one_letter_code
_entity_poly.pdbx_strand_id
1 'polypeptide(L)'
;MLPIDISHIILREPKDKLENYQHIKQVLLQRFKLSAESFRMKFSTHQKQPDALWKDFAYELNNYLEGWLHSLKVKDFNSLKDLVLTDQLKKSFEGS
;
A
#
# COMPACT_ATOMS: atom_id res chain seq x y z
N MET A 1 -8.04 13.70 15.70
CA MET A 1 -6.97 12.78 16.14
C MET A 1 -6.06 12.50 14.96
N LEU A 2 -4.75 12.60 15.13
CA LEU A 2 -3.84 12.02 14.13
C LEU A 2 -4.17 10.52 14.01
N PRO A 3 -4.18 9.93 12.80
CA PRO A 3 -4.36 8.49 12.66
C PRO A 3 -3.38 7.80 13.61
N ILE A 4 -3.89 6.86 14.41
CA ILE A 4 -3.16 6.14 15.46
C ILE A 4 -1.79 5.62 14.97
N ASP A 5 -1.69 5.33 13.68
CA ASP A 5 -0.45 4.93 12.99
C ASP A 5 0.65 6.01 12.99
N ILE A 6 0.34 7.29 12.82
CA ILE A 6 1.35 8.37 12.75
C ILE A 6 1.99 8.58 14.12
N SER A 7 1.18 8.60 15.18
CA SER A 7 1.65 8.74 16.56
C SER A 7 2.57 7.60 16.99
N HIS A 8 2.27 6.36 16.59
CA HIS A 8 3.15 5.21 16.88
C HIS A 8 4.46 5.22 16.08
N ILE A 9 4.46 5.77 14.86
CA ILE A 9 5.69 5.94 14.07
C ILE A 9 6.60 6.99 14.72
N ILE A 10 6.02 8.12 15.15
CA ILE A 10 6.75 9.19 15.82
C ILE A 10 7.29 8.74 17.19
N LEU A 11 6.54 7.92 17.95
CA LEU A 11 7.01 7.41 19.24
C LEU A 11 8.19 6.42 19.15
N ARG A 12 8.40 5.77 17.99
CA ARG A 12 9.46 4.78 17.78
C ARG A 12 10.77 5.38 17.29
N GLU A 13 10.74 6.60 16.77
CA GLU A 13 11.94 7.30 16.31
C GLU A 13 12.58 8.09 17.46
N PRO A 14 13.93 8.11 17.55
CA PRO A 14 14.62 8.91 18.56
C PRO A 14 14.38 10.41 18.34
N LYS A 15 14.30 11.17 19.44
CA LYS A 15 13.93 12.61 19.43
C LYS A 15 14.79 13.45 18.48
N ASP A 16 16.09 13.17 18.38
CA ASP A 16 17.02 13.84 17.45
C ASP A 16 16.66 13.67 15.97
N LYS A 17 15.93 12.62 15.60
CA LYS A 17 15.48 12.37 14.22
C LYS A 17 14.07 12.88 13.94
N LEU A 18 13.29 13.22 14.98
CA LEU A 18 11.95 13.78 14.86
C LEU A 18 11.94 15.21 14.32
N GLU A 19 13.01 15.97 14.59
CA GLU A 19 13.16 17.34 14.06
C GLU A 19 13.57 17.36 12.58
N ASN A 20 14.08 16.23 12.06
CA ASN A 20 14.42 16.10 10.65
C ASN A 20 13.20 15.73 9.80
N TYR A 21 12.57 16.74 9.24
CA TYR A 21 11.40 16.59 8.37
C TYR A 21 11.64 15.63 7.18
N GLN A 22 12.84 15.61 6.59
CA GLN A 22 13.15 14.70 5.47
C GLN A 22 13.19 13.24 5.93
N HIS A 23 13.77 12.97 7.09
CA HIS A 23 13.80 11.63 7.70
C HIS A 23 12.39 11.14 8.01
N ILE A 24 11.58 11.97 8.68
CA ILE A 24 10.19 11.62 9.01
C ILE A 24 9.35 11.39 7.75
N LYS A 25 9.54 12.22 6.72
CA LYS A 25 8.89 12.03 5.42
C LYS A 25 9.28 10.68 4.79
N GLN A 26 10.54 10.27 4.83
CA GLN A 26 10.98 8.99 4.29
C GLN A 26 10.44 7.79 5.08
N VAL A 27 10.46 7.84 6.41
CA VAL A 27 9.94 6.77 7.27
C VAL A 27 8.43 6.61 7.06
N LEU A 28 7.68 7.70 7.01
CA LEU A 28 6.25 7.67 6.68
C LEU A 28 6.05 7.08 5.28
N LEU A 29 6.80 7.53 4.27
CA LEU A 29 6.71 7.00 2.91
C LEU A 29 7.03 5.50 2.84
N GLN A 30 8.02 5.00 3.58
CA GLN A 30 8.31 3.56 3.64
C GLN A 30 7.20 2.78 4.34
N ARG A 31 6.65 3.30 5.45
CA ARG A 31 5.58 2.65 6.20
C ARG A 31 4.25 2.62 5.43
N PHE A 32 3.91 3.70 4.73
CA PHE A 32 2.74 3.77 3.86
C PHE A 32 2.95 3.00 2.55
N LYS A 33 4.18 2.91 2.03
CA LYS A 33 4.53 1.96 0.97
C LYS A 33 4.25 0.52 1.42
N LEU A 34 4.61 0.15 2.64
CA LEU A 34 4.30 -1.19 3.18
C LEU A 34 2.79 -1.45 3.31
N SER A 35 1.93 -0.44 3.57
CA SER A 35 0.47 -0.64 3.59
C SER A 35 -0.09 -0.83 2.17
N ALA A 36 0.31 0.02 1.23
CA ALA A 36 -0.08 -0.11 -0.18
C ALA A 36 0.42 -1.43 -0.78
N GLU A 37 1.66 -1.81 -0.47
CA GLU A 37 2.28 -3.06 -0.88
C GLU A 37 1.61 -4.27 -0.23
N SER A 38 1.17 -4.17 1.03
CA SER A 38 0.37 -5.22 1.67
C SER A 38 -0.95 -5.46 0.94
N PHE A 39 -1.67 -4.40 0.57
CA PHE A 39 -2.91 -4.52 -0.21
C PHE A 39 -2.64 -5.04 -1.63
N ARG A 40 -1.59 -4.55 -2.29
CA ARG A 40 -1.13 -5.06 -3.60
C ARG A 40 -0.83 -6.55 -3.54
N MET A 41 -0.07 -6.98 -2.53
CA MET A 41 0.32 -8.37 -2.36
C MET A 41 -0.92 -9.23 -2.12
N LYS A 42 -1.79 -8.82 -1.19
CA LYS A 42 -3.09 -9.48 -0.98
C LYS A 42 -3.86 -9.59 -2.30
N PHE A 43 -4.05 -8.51 -3.04
CA PHE A 43 -4.73 -8.53 -4.33
C PHE A 43 -4.07 -9.46 -5.37
N SER A 44 -2.74 -9.44 -5.47
CA SER A 44 -1.99 -10.18 -6.51
C SER A 44 -1.84 -11.66 -6.21
N THR A 45 -1.81 -12.06 -4.93
CA THR A 45 -1.64 -13.45 -4.50
C THR A 45 -2.93 -14.09 -4.01
N HIS A 46 -4.04 -13.34 -3.93
CA HIS A 46 -5.32 -13.89 -3.49
C HIS A 46 -5.81 -14.95 -4.47
N GLN A 47 -6.18 -16.11 -3.94
CA GLN A 47 -6.74 -17.21 -4.71
C GLN A 47 -8.11 -17.55 -4.14
N LYS A 48 -9.04 -17.90 -5.03
CA LYS A 48 -10.38 -18.34 -4.60
C LYS A 48 -10.23 -19.64 -3.82
N GLN A 49 -10.70 -19.64 -2.58
CA GLN A 49 -10.77 -20.88 -1.81
C GLN A 49 -11.73 -21.87 -2.50
N PRO A 50 -11.48 -23.19 -2.43
CA PRO A 50 -12.32 -24.20 -3.09
C PRO A 50 -13.82 -24.00 -2.77
N ASP A 51 -14.12 -23.76 -1.50
CA ASP A 51 -15.49 -23.66 -0.97
C ASP A 51 -16.07 -22.24 -1.00
N ALA A 52 -15.28 -21.23 -1.38
CA ALA A 52 -15.75 -19.85 -1.44
C ALA A 52 -16.64 -19.59 -2.66
N LEU A 53 -17.70 -18.80 -2.47
CA LEU A 53 -18.53 -18.32 -3.56
C LEU A 53 -17.78 -17.26 -4.38
N TRP A 54 -18.03 -17.23 -5.69
CA TRP A 54 -17.42 -16.24 -6.59
C TRP A 54 -17.72 -14.79 -6.16
N LYS A 55 -18.91 -14.54 -5.62
CA LYS A 55 -19.30 -13.20 -5.13
C LYS A 55 -18.41 -12.75 -3.96
N ASP A 56 -18.05 -13.67 -3.08
CA ASP A 56 -17.26 -13.37 -1.87
C ASP A 56 -15.81 -13.12 -2.27
N PHE A 57 -15.28 -13.93 -3.21
CA PHE A 57 -13.95 -13.71 -3.77
C PHE A 57 -13.84 -12.38 -4.52
N ALA A 58 -14.84 -12.02 -5.33
CA ALA A 58 -14.89 -10.74 -6.03
C ALA A 58 -14.96 -9.57 -5.04
N TYR A 59 -15.75 -9.71 -3.97
CA TYR A 59 -15.84 -8.72 -2.90
C TYR A 59 -14.50 -8.50 -2.18
N GLU A 60 -13.79 -9.58 -1.85
CA GLU A 60 -12.46 -9.52 -1.24
C GLU A 60 -11.43 -8.85 -2.15
N LEU A 61 -11.41 -9.22 -3.44
CA LEU A 61 -10.54 -8.59 -4.44
C LEU A 61 -10.83 -7.09 -4.56
N ASN A 62 -12.11 -6.69 -4.59
CA ASN A 62 -12.47 -5.28 -4.66
C ASN A 62 -12.01 -4.52 -3.42
N ASN A 63 -12.19 -5.08 -2.23
CA ASN A 63 -11.72 -4.47 -0.98
C ASN A 63 -10.19 -4.29 -0.95
N TYR A 64 -9.43 -5.27 -1.44
CA TYR A 64 -7.97 -5.14 -1.53
C TYR A 64 -7.55 -4.09 -2.56
N LEU A 65 -8.22 -4.03 -3.71
CA LEU A 65 -7.96 -3.02 -4.73
C LEU A 65 -8.26 -1.62 -4.21
N GLU A 66 -9.44 -1.40 -3.62
CA GLU A 66 -9.82 -0.12 -3.04
C GLU A 66 -8.87 0.30 -1.91
N GLY A 67 -8.47 -0.63 -1.04
CA GLY A 67 -7.47 -0.38 -0.01
C GLY A 67 -6.11 0.04 -0.59
N TRP A 68 -5.70 -0.55 -1.71
CA TRP A 68 -4.47 -0.21 -2.41
C TRP A 68 -4.55 1.20 -3.04
N LEU A 69 -5.64 1.49 -3.76
CA LEU A 69 -5.87 2.78 -4.42
C LEU A 69 -5.98 3.93 -3.40
N HIS A 70 -6.71 3.72 -2.31
CA HIS A 70 -6.80 4.68 -1.22
C HIS A 70 -5.45 4.92 -0.54
N SER A 71 -4.66 3.86 -0.29
CA SER A 71 -3.33 3.99 0.33
C SER A 71 -2.37 4.85 -0.51
N LEU A 72 -2.50 4.79 -1.84
CA LEU A 72 -1.69 5.58 -2.78
C LEU A 72 -2.34 6.90 -3.20
N LYS A 73 -3.52 7.22 -2.64
CA LYS A 73 -4.30 8.42 -2.97
C LYS A 73 -4.51 8.57 -4.48
N VAL A 74 -4.80 7.46 -5.17
CA VAL A 74 -5.17 7.48 -6.59
C VAL A 74 -6.51 8.19 -6.73
N LYS A 75 -6.56 9.28 -7.50
CA LYS A 75 -7.77 10.12 -7.62
C LYS A 75 -8.42 10.06 -9.00
N ASP A 76 -7.68 9.60 -10.00
CA ASP A 76 -8.11 9.61 -11.39
C ASP A 76 -7.53 8.42 -12.17
N PHE A 77 -8.09 8.23 -13.36
CA PHE A 77 -7.73 7.13 -14.25
C PHE A 77 -6.27 7.20 -14.71
N ASN A 78 -5.67 8.38 -14.85
CA ASN A 78 -4.27 8.52 -15.26
C ASN A 78 -3.33 8.04 -14.15
N SER A 79 -3.60 8.44 -12.91
CA SER A 79 -2.87 7.99 -11.72
C SER A 79 -2.97 6.47 -11.53
N LEU A 80 -4.10 5.86 -11.90
CA LEU A 80 -4.27 4.41 -11.92
C LEU A 80 -3.40 3.74 -13.01
N LYS A 81 -3.35 4.31 -14.22
CA LYS A 81 -2.50 3.78 -15.30
C LYS A 81 -1.02 3.84 -14.92
N ASP A 82 -0.57 4.96 -14.37
CA ASP A 82 0.82 5.13 -13.93
C ASP A 82 1.19 4.13 -12.83
N LEU A 83 0.25 3.86 -11.91
CA LEU A 83 0.42 2.85 -10.88
C LEU A 83 0.61 1.46 -11.49
N VAL A 84 -0.28 1.02 -12.38
CA VAL A 84 -0.21 -0.31 -13.01
C VAL A 84 1.07 -0.47 -13.83
N LEU A 85 1.48 0.57 -14.58
CA LEU A 85 2.72 0.57 -15.34
C LEU A 85 3.95 0.47 -14.45
N THR A 86 4.00 1.28 -13.38
CA THR A 86 5.08 1.24 -12.38
C THR A 86 5.16 -0.13 -11.72
N ASP A 87 4.01 -0.75 -11.43
CA ASP A 87 3.94 -2.06 -10.81
C ASP A 87 4.53 -3.17 -11.69
N GLN A 88 4.20 -3.15 -12.99
CA GLN A 88 4.71 -4.12 -13.93
C GLN A 88 6.20 -3.93 -14.23
N LEU A 89 6.65 -2.68 -14.38
CA LEU A 89 8.07 -2.38 -14.56
C LEU A 89 8.89 -2.93 -13.39
N LYS A 90 8.44 -2.71 -12.14
CA LYS A 90 9.11 -3.26 -10.95
C LYS A 90 9.23 -4.79 -10.98
N LYS A 91 8.15 -5.50 -11.34
CA LYS A 91 8.19 -6.97 -11.46
C LYS A 91 9.23 -7.45 -12.47
N SER A 92 9.43 -6.71 -13.56
CA SER A 92 10.45 -7.03 -14.56
C SER A 92 11.89 -6.81 -14.06
N PHE A 93 12.12 -5.86 -13.15
CA PHE A 93 13.45 -5.58 -12.59
C PHE A 93 13.81 -6.48 -11.39
N GLU A 94 12.83 -6.97 -10.62
CA GLU A 94 13.06 -7.84 -9.46
C GLU A 94 13.38 -9.30 -9.84
N GLY A 95 13.09 -9.71 -11.08
CA GLY A 95 13.41 -11.04 -11.62
C GLY A 95 14.71 -11.13 -12.42
N SER A 96 15.58 -10.11 -12.37
CA SER A 96 16.86 -10.04 -13.09
C SER A 96 18.06 -10.28 -12.17
#